data_AF-A0AAW1WGG1-F1
#
_entry.id   AF-A0AAW1WGG1-F1
#
_cell.length_a   1.000
_cell.length_b   1.000
_cell.length_c   1.000
_cell.angle_alpha   90.00
_cell.angle_beta   90.00
_cell.angle_gamma   90.00
#
_symmetry.space_group_name_H-M   'P 1'
#
loop_
_entity.id
_entity.type
_entity.pdbx_description
1 polymer ?
#
loop_
_entity_poly.entity_id
_entity_poly.type
_entity_poly.pdbx_seq_one_letter_code
_entity_poly.pdbx_strand_id
1 'polypeptide(L)'
;MVSNNILLARLEYLRNTLHIREEDFLAFDALRPVAQCVGRVIRSKADYGMMIFADKTYGRRDKRSRLMPGWILSQLPDARLNLSTDMALHVAHDFLKKMAQPYDKVGSSSKALLSQQELEMMC
;
A
#
# COMPACT_ATOMS: atom_id res chain seq x y z
N MET A 1 0.33 24.06 21.79
CA MET A 1 1.00 23.03 20.95
C MET A 1 1.72 22.12 21.94
N VAL A 2 1.11 20.98 22.30
CA VAL A 2 1.68 20.09 23.32
C VAL A 2 2.86 19.36 22.67
N SER A 3 4.06 19.89 22.86
CA SER A 3 5.31 19.23 22.51
C SER A 3 5.41 17.98 23.40
N ASN A 4 5.20 16.81 22.81
CA ASN A 4 5.39 15.57 23.53
C ASN A 4 6.90 15.39 23.79
N ASN A 5 7.33 15.64 25.02
CA ASN A 5 8.74 15.57 25.42
C ASN A 5 9.37 14.20 25.11
N ILE A 6 8.58 13.13 25.09
CA ILE A 6 9.04 11.78 24.75
C ILE A 6 9.45 11.68 23.27
N LEU A 7 8.68 12.31 22.38
CA LEU A 7 9.00 12.28 20.95
C LEU A 7 10.29 13.06 20.66
N LEU A 8 10.46 14.23 21.30
CA LEU A 8 11.66 15.05 21.14
C LEU A 8 12.91 14.32 21.64
N ALA A 9 12.86 13.73 22.84
CA ALA A 9 13.97 12.94 23.37
C ALA A 9 14.30 11.73 22.48
N ARG A 10 13.29 11.08 21.89
CA ARG A 10 13.49 9.99 20.95
C ARG A 10 14.13 10.46 19.64
N LEU A 11 13.71 11.59 19.10
CA LEU A 11 14.29 12.16 17.89
C LEU A 11 15.75 12.55 18.11
N GLU A 12 16.07 13.15 19.24
CA GLU A 12 17.45 13.50 19.62
C GLU A 12 18.35 12.26 19.75
N TYR A 13 17.85 11.20 20.38
CA TYR A 13 18.56 9.92 20.46
C TYR A 13 18.79 9.30 19.07
N LEU A 14 17.75 9.25 18.23
CA LEU A 14 17.85 8.68 16.88
C LEU A 14 18.83 9.46 15.99
N ARG A 15 18.89 10.78 16.17
CA ARG A 15 19.82 11.65 15.47
C ARG A 15 21.26 11.42 15.93
N ASN A 16 21.50 11.36 17.23
CA ASN A 16 22.85 11.30 17.80
C ASN A 16 23.47 9.90 17.72
N THR A 17 22.67 8.85 17.90
CA THR A 17 23.17 7.46 17.91
C THR A 17 23.08 6.80 16.54
N LEU A 18 21.93 6.91 15.87
CA LEU A 18 21.65 6.18 14.62
C LEU A 18 21.81 7.04 13.37
N HIS A 19 22.12 8.34 13.51
CA HIS A 19 22.29 9.28 12.40
C HIS A 19 21.07 9.34 11.46
N ILE A 20 19.89 9.02 11.98
CA ILE A 20 18.64 9.06 11.24
C ILE A 20 18.09 10.48 11.31
N ARG A 21 17.68 11.02 10.15
CA ARG A 21 17.06 12.33 10.09
C ARG A 21 15.65 12.28 10.66
N GLU A 22 15.27 13.32 11.39
CA GLU A 22 13.95 13.43 12.02
C GLU A 22 12.81 13.31 10.98
N GLU A 23 13.02 13.89 9.79
CA GLU A 23 12.09 13.84 8.66
C GLU A 23 11.80 12.41 8.16
N ASP A 24 12.83 11.57 8.09
CA ASP A 24 12.70 10.18 7.64
C ASP A 24 11.99 9.33 8.68
N PHE A 25 12.29 9.54 9.97
CA PHE A 25 11.61 8.85 11.06
C PHE A 25 10.12 9.21 11.10
N LEU A 26 9.76 10.49 11.00
CA LEU A 26 8.36 10.93 11.00
C LEU A 26 7.60 10.38 9.78
N ALA A 27 8.24 10.31 8.61
CA ALA A 27 7.63 9.72 7.43
C ALA A 27 7.41 8.21 7.59
N PHE A 28 8.39 7.49 8.14
CA PHE A 28 8.28 6.05 8.41
C PHE A 28 7.22 5.74 9.47
N ASP A 29 7.16 6.54 10.54
CA ASP A 29 6.18 6.35 11.61
C ASP A 29 4.76 6.65 11.15
N ALA A 30 4.57 7.62 10.25
CA ALA A 30 3.27 7.88 9.64
C ALA A 30 2.84 6.78 8.63
N LEU A 31 3.79 6.17 7.89
CA LEU A 31 3.46 5.21 6.84
C LEU A 31 3.30 3.77 7.32
N ARG A 32 3.99 3.38 8.38
CA ARG A 32 3.94 2.00 8.91
C ARG A 32 2.51 1.57 9.32
N PRO A 33 1.74 2.37 10.07
CA PRO A 33 0.35 2.03 10.42
C PRO A 33 -0.54 1.96 9.18
N VAL A 34 -0.32 2.86 8.21
CA VAL A 34 -1.08 2.91 6.97
C VAL A 34 -0.88 1.63 6.15
N ALA A 35 0.37 1.19 5.98
CA ALA A 35 0.68 -0.07 5.31
C ALA A 35 0.07 -1.27 6.03
N GLN A 36 0.07 -1.27 7.36
CA GLN A 36 -0.57 -2.31 8.16
C GLN A 36 -2.08 -2.34 7.93
N CYS A 37 -2.76 -1.18 7.97
CA CYS A 37 -4.19 -1.07 7.70
C CYS A 37 -4.55 -1.57 6.30
N VAL A 38 -3.76 -1.17 5.30
CA VAL A 38 -3.91 -1.61 3.89
C VAL A 38 -3.76 -3.13 3.78
N GLY A 39 -2.76 -3.71 4.45
CA GLY A 39 -2.57 -5.17 4.46
C GLY A 39 -3.72 -5.97 5.09
N ARG A 40 -4.63 -5.34 5.85
CA ARG A 40 -5.79 -6.02 6.44
C ARG A 40 -6.99 -6.15 5.50
N VAL A 41 -7.01 -5.36 4.42
CA VAL A 41 -8.16 -5.28 3.49
C VAL A 41 -8.22 -6.48 2.56
N ILE A 42 -7.07 -7.03 2.17
CA ILE A 42 -6.98 -8.20 1.26
C ILE A 42 -6.47 -9.38 2.08
N ARG A 43 -7.25 -10.46 2.18
CA ARG A 43 -6.86 -11.68 2.93
C ARG A 43 -6.67 -12.88 2.03
N SER A 44 -7.52 -13.01 1.02
CA SER A 44 -7.50 -14.09 0.03
C SER A 44 -7.34 -13.52 -1.38
N LYS A 45 -6.89 -14.35 -2.33
CA LYS A 45 -6.81 -13.99 -3.76
C LYS A 45 -8.18 -13.79 -4.41
N ALA A 46 -9.25 -14.27 -3.77
CA ALA A 46 -10.63 -14.02 -4.19
C ALA A 46 -11.20 -12.70 -3.63
N ASP A 47 -10.52 -12.08 -2.65
CA ASP A 47 -10.98 -10.83 -2.07
C ASP A 47 -10.51 -9.67 -2.94
N TYR A 48 -11.43 -8.79 -3.29
CA TYR A 48 -11.11 -7.49 -3.86
C TYR A 48 -11.39 -6.40 -2.82
N GLY A 49 -10.58 -5.36 -2.84
CA GLY A 49 -10.72 -4.23 -1.94
C GLY A 49 -10.23 -2.96 -2.60
N MET A 50 -10.82 -1.83 -2.21
CA MET A 50 -10.41 -0.51 -2.65
C MET A 50 -9.78 0.23 -1.47
N MET A 51 -8.61 0.82 -1.72
CA MET A 51 -7.87 1.61 -0.74
C MET A 51 -7.74 3.04 -1.26
N ILE A 52 -8.13 4.02 -0.46
CA ILE A 52 -8.09 5.44 -0.83
C ILE A 52 -7.16 6.16 0.13
N PHE A 53 -6.13 6.81 -0.43
CA PHE A 53 -5.22 7.67 0.33
C PHE A 53 -5.64 9.13 0.16
N ALA A 54 -6.35 9.68 1.15
CA ALA A 54 -6.98 10.99 1.07
C ALA A 54 -6.07 12.16 1.53
N ASP A 55 -4.76 12.08 1.26
CA ASP A 55 -3.81 13.14 1.64
C ASP A 55 -2.74 13.33 0.54
N LYS A 56 -2.47 14.60 0.19
CA LYS A 56 -1.47 15.00 -0.82
C LYS A 56 -0.06 14.52 -0.50
N THR A 57 0.25 14.31 0.78
CA THR A 57 1.57 13.89 1.23
C THR A 57 1.93 12.49 0.74
N TYR A 58 0.95 11.62 0.47
CA TYR A 58 1.18 10.31 -0.14
C TYR A 58 1.58 10.40 -1.62
N GLY A 59 1.23 11.49 -2.31
CA GLY A 59 1.62 11.74 -3.70
C GLY A 59 3.09 12.13 -3.89
N ARG A 60 3.82 12.45 -2.80
CA ARG A 60 5.25 12.80 -2.88
C ARG A 60 6.09 11.57 -3.20
N ARG A 61 6.94 11.68 -4.22
CA ARG A 61 7.85 10.60 -4.67
C ARG A 61 8.69 10.03 -3.53
N ASP A 62 9.21 10.87 -2.64
CA ASP A 62 10.07 10.43 -1.53
C ASP A 62 9.39 9.44 -0.59
N LYS A 63 8.13 9.71 -0.23
CA LYS A 63 7.33 8.85 0.64
C LYS A 63 6.85 7.60 -0.08
N ARG A 64 6.60 7.71 -1.38
CA ARG A 64 6.14 6.62 -2.22
C ARG A 64 7.25 5.61 -2.49
N SER A 65 8.39 6.04 -3.04
CA SER A 65 9.45 5.14 -3.48
C SER A 65 10.27 4.52 -2.35
N ARG A 66 10.47 5.24 -1.23
CA ARG A 66 11.32 4.76 -0.13
C ARG A 66 10.57 3.97 0.94
N LEU A 67 9.28 4.23 1.13
CA LEU A 67 8.56 3.81 2.34
C LEU A 67 7.30 2.98 2.06
N MET A 68 6.69 3.06 0.87
CA MET A 68 5.59 2.15 0.54
C MET A 68 6.13 0.79 0.07
N PRO A 69 5.62 -0.33 0.61
CA PRO A 69 5.95 -1.66 0.15
C PRO A 69 5.76 -1.82 -1.37
N GLY A 70 6.67 -2.54 -2.03
CA GLY A 70 6.69 -2.70 -3.49
C GLY A 70 5.40 -3.30 -4.09
N TRP A 71 4.66 -4.10 -3.32
CA TRP A 71 3.37 -4.65 -3.74
C TRP A 71 2.24 -3.61 -3.81
N ILE A 72 2.29 -2.55 -3.00
CA ILE A 72 1.35 -1.42 -3.09
C ILE A 72 1.73 -0.56 -4.30
N LEU A 73 3.03 -0.34 -4.49
CA LEU A 73 3.55 0.47 -5.58
C LEU A 73 3.21 -0.11 -6.95
N SER A 74 3.23 -1.44 -7.10
CA SER A 74 2.86 -2.10 -8.35
C SER A 74 1.37 -1.90 -8.71
N GLN A 75 0.51 -1.66 -7.71
CA GLN A 75 -0.92 -1.45 -7.88
C GLN A 75 -1.33 0.04 -7.95
N LEU A 76 -0.38 0.96 -7.75
CA LEU A 76 -0.61 2.41 -7.75
C LEU A 76 0.06 3.08 -8.97
N PRO A 77 -0.55 3.01 -10.16
CA PRO A 77 -0.01 3.66 -11.35
C PRO A 77 -0.05 5.19 -11.22
N ASP A 78 0.87 5.88 -11.89
CA ASP A 78 1.00 7.35 -11.85
C ASP A 78 -0.30 8.06 -12.28
N ALA A 79 -1.10 7.45 -13.15
CA ALA A 79 -2.40 7.96 -13.58
C ALA A 79 -3.47 8.04 -12.47
N ARG A 80 -3.29 7.34 -11.34
CA ARG A 80 -4.20 7.36 -10.19
C ARG A 80 -3.70 8.24 -9.05
N LEU A 81 -2.65 9.03 -9.27
CA LEU A 81 -2.16 10.00 -8.29
C LEU A 81 -2.93 11.32 -8.41
N ASN A 82 -3.14 11.99 -7.29
CA ASN A 82 -3.73 13.34 -7.23
C ASN A 82 -5.09 13.46 -7.95
N LEU A 83 -5.94 12.44 -7.82
CA LEU A 83 -7.28 12.45 -8.37
C LEU A 83 -8.17 13.44 -7.61
N SER A 84 -9.06 14.13 -8.33
CA SER A 84 -10.18 14.83 -7.71
C SER A 84 -11.20 13.84 -7.17
N THR A 85 -12.08 14.28 -6.27
CA THR A 85 -13.12 13.43 -5.69
C THR A 85 -14.04 12.81 -6.76
N ASP A 86 -14.37 13.58 -7.80
CA ASP A 86 -15.21 13.10 -8.92
C ASP A 86 -14.52 12.01 -9.74
N MET A 87 -13.23 12.20 -10.05
CA MET A 87 -12.45 11.18 -10.75
C MET A 87 -12.28 9.91 -9.90
N ALA A 88 -12.08 10.09 -8.58
CA ALA A 88 -11.99 8.97 -7.66
C ALA A 88 -13.29 8.14 -7.62
N LEU A 89 -14.45 8.80 -7.61
CA LEU A 89 -15.76 8.13 -7.69
C LEU A 89 -15.92 7.34 -8.98
N HIS A 90 -15.52 7.92 -10.12
CA HIS A 90 -15.59 7.23 -11.41
C HIS A 90 -14.72 5.96 -11.43
N VAL A 91 -13.47 6.07 -10.97
CA VAL A 91 -12.54 4.94 -10.87
C VAL A 91 -13.07 3.87 -9.91
N ALA A 92 -13.63 4.27 -8.77
CA ALA A 92 -14.19 3.36 -7.78
C ALA A 92 -15.34 2.53 -8.35
N HIS A 93 -16.27 3.19 -9.04
CA HIS A 93 -17.42 2.53 -9.64
C HIS A 93 -17.02 1.55 -10.75
N ASP A 94 -16.09 1.95 -11.61
CA ASP A 94 -15.55 1.08 -12.66
C ASP A 94 -14.81 -0.13 -12.10
N PHE A 95 -14.05 0.07 -11.01
CA PHE A 95 -13.35 -1.01 -10.32
C PHE A 95 -14.32 -2.03 -9.73
N LEU A 96 -15.34 -1.56 -8.98
CA LEU A 96 -16.32 -2.44 -8.35
C LEU A 96 -17.13 -3.22 -9.38
N LYS A 97 -17.51 -2.59 -10.51
CA LYS A 97 -18.24 -3.28 -11.59
C LYS A 97 -17.45 -4.40 -12.25
N LYS A 98 -16.14 -4.18 -12.46
CA LYS A 98 -15.24 -5.18 -13.05
C LYS A 98 -14.97 -6.33 -12.09
N MET A 99 -14.78 -6.02 -10.80
CA MET A 99 -14.46 -7.02 -9.78
C MET A 99 -15.68 -7.79 -9.25
N ALA A 100 -16.90 -7.25 -9.41
CA ALA A 100 -18.13 -7.93 -9.03
C ALA A 100 -18.55 -9.06 -9.98
N GLN A 101 -17.80 -9.30 -11.08
CA GLN A 101 -18.07 -10.41 -11.98
C GLN A 101 -17.77 -11.76 -11.29
N PRO A 102 -18.53 -12.82 -11.60
CA PRO A 102 -18.33 -14.14 -10.98
C PRO A 102 -16.90 -14.63 -11.24
N TYR A 103 -16.22 -15.02 -10.15
CA TYR A 103 -14.83 -15.45 -10.20
C TYR A 103 -14.73 -16.93 -10.58
N ASP A 104 -14.41 -17.21 -11.84
CA ASP A 104 -14.12 -18.58 -12.30
C ASP A 104 -12.79 -19.06 -11.73
N LYS A 105 -12.88 -19.94 -10.74
CA LYS A 105 -11.71 -20.59 -10.12
C LYS A 105 -10.88 -21.40 -11.12
N VAL A 106 -11.46 -21.80 -12.25
CA VAL A 106 -10.83 -22.64 -13.28
C VAL A 106 -9.84 -21.83 -14.14
N GLY A 107 -10.13 -20.55 -14.43
CA GLY A 107 -9.25 -19.69 -15.24
C GLY A 107 -8.11 -19.03 -14.46
N SER A 108 -8.27 -18.85 -13.14
CA SER A 108 -7.27 -18.19 -12.28
C SER A 108 -6.22 -19.13 -11.69
N SER A 109 -6.42 -20.45 -11.78
CA SER A 109 -5.42 -21.43 -11.31
C SER A 109 -4.08 -21.23 -12.04
N SER A 110 -4.08 -20.95 -13.34
CA SER A 110 -2.86 -20.95 -14.17
C SER A 110 -1.81 -19.88 -13.83
N LYS A 111 -2.10 -18.88 -12.96
CA LYS A 111 -1.12 -17.83 -12.57
C LYS A 111 -1.00 -17.62 -11.07
N ALA A 112 -1.97 -18.07 -10.29
CA ALA A 112 -2.06 -17.73 -8.88
C ALA A 112 -1.93 -18.92 -7.93
N LEU A 113 -2.21 -20.14 -8.39
CA LEU A 113 -2.15 -21.34 -7.57
C LEU A 113 -1.30 -22.36 -8.32
N LEU A 114 -0.31 -22.94 -7.66
CA LEU A 114 0.46 -24.03 -8.25
C LEU A 114 -0.26 -25.34 -7.96
N SER A 115 -0.63 -26.07 -9.01
CA SER A 115 -1.06 -27.45 -8.91
C SER A 115 0.15 -28.38 -8.74
N GLN A 116 -0.07 -29.57 -8.19
CA GLN A 116 0.99 -30.56 -8.00
C GLN A 116 1.65 -30.96 -9.34
N GLN A 117 0.86 -31.03 -10.41
CA GLN A 117 1.33 -31.33 -11.77
C GLN A 117 2.22 -30.23 -12.35
N GLU A 118 1.94 -28.95 -12.05
CA GLU A 118 2.80 -27.83 -12.47
C GLU A 118 4.13 -27.80 -11.71
N LEU A 119 4.14 -28.25 -10.44
CA LEU A 119 5.36 -28.35 -9.65
C LEU A 119 6.30 -29.44 -10.18
N GLU A 120 5.74 -30.59 -10.55
CA GLU A 120 6.49 -31.72 -11.12
C GLU A 120 7.08 -31.41 -12.52
N MET A 121 6.47 -30.49 -13.27
CA MET A 121 7.02 -30.01 -14.57
C MET A 121 8.14 -28.98 -14.43
N MET A 122 8.37 -28.41 -13.24
CA MET A 122 9.43 -27.42 -12.98
C MET A 122 10.72 -28.03 -12.43
N CYS A 123 10.70 -29.31 -12.04
CA CYS A 123 11.86 -30.10 -11.59
C CYS A 123 12.47 -30.90 -12.75
#